data_AF-A0A2N0B8N0-F1
#
_entry.id   AF-A0A2N0B8N0-F1
#
_cell.length_a   1.000
_cell.length_b   1.000
_cell.length_c   1.000
_cell.angle_alpha   90.00
_cell.angle_beta   90.00
_cell.angle_gamma   90.00
#
_symmetry.space_group_name_H-M   'P 1'
#
loop_
_entity.id
_entity.type
_entity.pdbx_description
1 polymer ?
#
loop_
_entity_poly.entity_id
_entity_poly.type
_entity_poly.pdbx_seq_one_letter_code
_entity_poly.pdbx_strand_id
1 'polypeptide(L)'
;LSKADNEVQKAKQLNVMLASYMVDIGKARMKLPNHSNLRPEEYEYIKNHPIISYLMIGNLNGIDSEVKSAVLNSHRTFRGEGLNNNYPTTNMLIRKLTEYLQKYKDDRTKLILLEDIQKQIHHLVNSTYTDEDPGIISIAGEFASLSSDQEWRQAYDAVTSMKLILNNSFFSYNEKIVRDFFDLMALSLCENRSVLNTGDYIIVVSMDSQRKVHFETCVIKEIYRHQTRPLLERIGTIRPVITNKGKIKIEGYDPHSFRHDKRKAVFNLNNSMDPRRVIYVIDPELEPNLFEKVDQSYRGSAPRSVA
;
A
#
# COMPACT_ATOMS: atom_id res chain seq x y z
N LEU A 1 -4.08 22.11 21.85
CA LEU A 1 -5.31 21.90 21.04
C LEU A 1 -6.48 22.44 21.84
N SER A 2 -7.35 23.24 21.23
CA SER A 2 -8.58 23.67 21.89
C SER A 2 -9.52 22.48 22.11
N LYS A 3 -10.52 22.61 22.98
CA LYS A 3 -11.53 21.56 23.19
C LYS A 3 -12.24 21.20 21.87
N ALA A 4 -12.52 22.21 21.03
CA ALA A 4 -13.12 22.01 19.71
C ALA A 4 -12.21 21.22 18.77
N ASP A 5 -10.90 21.50 18.76
CA ASP A 5 -9.94 20.77 17.93
C ASP A 5 -9.86 19.29 18.33
N ASN A 6 -9.92 19.01 19.63
CA ASN A 6 -9.93 17.64 20.14
C ASN A 6 -11.20 16.87 19.72
N GLU A 7 -12.36 17.53 19.72
CA GLU A 7 -13.62 16.92 19.28
C GLU A 7 -13.59 16.61 17.78
N VAL A 8 -13.07 17.53 16.95
CA VAL A 8 -12.89 17.31 15.52
C VAL A 8 -11.92 16.14 15.26
N GLN A 9 -10.80 16.08 15.99
CA GLN A 9 -9.83 15.01 15.85
C GLN A 9 -10.44 13.65 16.26
N LYS A 10 -11.22 13.61 17.33
CA LYS A 10 -11.92 12.40 17.78
C LYS A 10 -12.95 11.93 16.76
N ALA A 11 -13.71 12.86 16.17
CA ALA A 11 -14.67 12.54 15.11
C ALA A 11 -13.97 11.91 13.89
N LYS A 12 -12.84 12.49 13.45
CA LYS A 12 -12.04 11.92 12.36
C LYS A 12 -11.54 10.50 12.66
N GLN A 13 -11.04 10.25 13.87
CA GLN A 13 -10.62 8.91 14.28
C GLN A 13 -11.77 7.91 14.25
N LEU A 14 -12.94 8.31 14.76
CA LEU A 14 -14.16 7.49 14.71
C LEU A 14 -14.61 7.22 13.27
N ASN A 15 -14.48 8.18 12.36
CA ASN A 15 -14.82 8.02 10.95
C ASN A 15 -13.95 6.95 10.28
N VAL A 16 -12.62 6.97 10.53
CA VAL A 16 -11.72 5.93 10.00
C VAL A 16 -12.07 4.55 10.56
N MET A 17 -12.35 4.46 11.87
CA MET A 17 -12.77 3.22 12.50
C MET A 17 -14.10 2.71 11.94
N LEU A 18 -15.09 3.57 11.76
CA LEU A 18 -16.37 3.18 11.19
C LEU A 18 -16.22 2.71 9.74
N ALA A 19 -15.42 3.42 8.96
CA ALA A 19 -15.10 3.04 7.58
C ALA A 19 -14.44 1.67 7.51
N SER A 20 -13.50 1.35 8.42
CA SER A 20 -12.82 0.04 8.42
C SER A 20 -13.76 -1.14 8.64
N TYR A 21 -14.81 -0.99 9.45
CA TYR A 21 -15.87 -2.00 9.58
C TYR A 21 -16.77 -2.08 8.35
N MET A 22 -16.79 -1.04 7.50
CA MET A 22 -17.73 -0.89 6.39
C MET A 22 -17.15 -1.16 4.99
N VAL A 23 -15.83 -1.20 4.83
CA VAL A 23 -15.20 -1.32 3.49
C VAL A 23 -15.69 -2.56 2.73
N ASP A 24 -15.93 -3.65 3.45
CA ASP A 24 -16.23 -4.96 2.87
C ASP A 24 -17.70 -5.40 2.99
N ILE A 25 -18.62 -4.59 3.53
CA ILE A 25 -20.00 -5.06 3.78
C ILE A 25 -20.73 -5.45 2.49
N GLY A 26 -20.34 -4.85 1.36
CA GLY A 26 -20.87 -5.19 0.04
C GLY A 26 -20.72 -6.67 -0.30
N LYS A 27 -19.66 -7.33 0.20
CA LYS A 27 -19.41 -8.76 -0.01
C LYS A 27 -20.56 -9.62 0.51
N ALA A 28 -21.27 -9.19 1.55
CA ALA A 28 -22.44 -9.91 2.09
C ALA A 28 -23.62 -9.99 1.10
N ARG A 29 -23.66 -9.13 0.08
CA ARG A 29 -24.67 -9.16 -0.99
C ARG A 29 -24.13 -9.71 -2.31
N MET A 30 -22.84 -9.99 -2.39
CA MET A 30 -22.20 -10.49 -3.60
C MET A 30 -22.22 -12.02 -3.63
N LYS A 31 -22.37 -12.58 -4.82
CA LYS A 31 -22.17 -14.02 -5.05
C LYS A 31 -20.70 -14.25 -5.35
N LEU A 32 -19.89 -14.30 -4.29
CA LEU A 32 -18.44 -14.50 -4.44
C LEU A 32 -18.15 -15.91 -4.98
N PRO A 33 -17.27 -16.05 -5.99
CA PRO A 33 -16.79 -17.35 -6.42
C PRO A 33 -16.04 -18.05 -5.28
N ASN A 34 -16.19 -19.37 -5.17
CA ASN A 34 -15.60 -20.21 -4.13
C ASN A 34 -14.52 -21.16 -4.66
N HIS A 35 -13.83 -20.77 -5.74
CA HIS A 35 -12.77 -21.55 -6.36
C HIS A 35 -11.51 -20.71 -6.62
N SER A 36 -10.38 -21.39 -6.79
CA SER A 36 -9.12 -20.77 -7.25
C SER A 36 -9.15 -20.48 -8.75
N ASN A 37 -8.19 -19.68 -9.24
CA ASN A 37 -8.01 -19.36 -10.66
C ASN A 37 -9.25 -18.68 -11.28
N LEU A 38 -9.69 -17.60 -10.62
CA LEU A 38 -10.81 -16.78 -11.09
C LEU A 38 -10.60 -16.32 -12.54
N ARG A 39 -11.68 -16.37 -13.32
CA ARG A 39 -11.71 -15.78 -14.64
C ARG A 39 -11.59 -14.25 -14.54
N PRO A 40 -11.07 -13.57 -15.58
CA PRO A 40 -10.98 -12.11 -15.58
C PRO A 40 -12.30 -11.41 -15.23
N GLU A 41 -13.43 -11.94 -15.70
CA GLU A 41 -14.76 -11.36 -15.43
C GLU A 41 -15.17 -11.51 -13.95
N GLU A 42 -14.81 -12.61 -13.31
CA GLU A 42 -15.05 -12.85 -11.88
C GLU A 42 -14.21 -11.91 -11.03
N TYR A 43 -12.96 -11.67 -11.43
CA TYR A 43 -12.08 -10.74 -10.76
C TYR A 43 -12.60 -9.29 -10.86
N GLU A 44 -13.06 -8.88 -12.06
CA GLU A 44 -13.70 -7.58 -12.24
C GLU A 44 -15.04 -7.46 -11.47
N TYR A 45 -15.79 -8.55 -11.33
CA TYR A 45 -16.97 -8.58 -10.46
C TYR A 45 -16.61 -8.29 -9.00
N ILE A 46 -15.59 -8.97 -8.45
CA ILE A 46 -15.12 -8.77 -7.07
C ILE A 46 -14.63 -7.34 -6.84
N LYS A 47 -13.93 -6.74 -7.82
CA LYS A 47 -13.47 -5.34 -7.75
C LYS A 47 -14.58 -4.29 -7.64
N ASN A 48 -15.84 -4.66 -7.90
CA ASN A 48 -16.97 -3.76 -7.70
C ASN A 48 -17.45 -3.68 -6.24
N HIS A 49 -16.93 -4.51 -5.33
CA HIS A 49 -17.39 -4.50 -3.94
C HIS A 49 -17.30 -3.11 -3.26
N PRO A 50 -16.32 -2.21 -3.51
CA PRO A 50 -16.30 -0.90 -2.87
C PRO A 50 -17.50 -0.03 -3.26
N ILE A 51 -17.95 -0.15 -4.52
CA ILE A 51 -19.17 0.53 -4.99
C ILE A 51 -20.39 -0.04 -4.28
N ILE A 52 -20.48 -1.36 -4.15
CA ILE A 52 -21.60 -2.03 -3.50
C ILE A 52 -21.64 -1.67 -2.00
N SER A 53 -20.51 -1.74 -1.31
CA SER A 53 -20.35 -1.32 0.10
C SER A 53 -20.81 0.13 0.29
N TYR A 54 -20.32 1.05 -0.54
CA TYR A 54 -20.73 2.45 -0.55
C TYR A 54 -22.25 2.61 -0.71
N LEU A 55 -22.85 1.93 -1.71
CA LEU A 55 -24.29 2.04 -1.97
C LEU A 55 -25.15 1.44 -0.85
N MET A 56 -24.64 0.50 -0.06
CA MET A 56 -25.34 -0.03 1.11
C MET A 56 -25.42 0.99 2.26
N ILE A 57 -24.44 1.88 2.38
CA ILE A 57 -24.40 2.91 3.43
C ILE A 57 -24.75 4.32 2.94
N GLY A 58 -24.81 4.55 1.63
CA GLY A 58 -24.92 5.88 1.04
C GLY A 58 -26.19 6.64 1.43
N ASN A 59 -27.30 5.92 1.62
CA ASN A 59 -28.59 6.51 2.02
C ASN A 59 -28.75 6.66 3.55
N LEU A 60 -27.72 6.34 4.35
CA LEU A 60 -27.77 6.46 5.80
C LEU A 60 -27.35 7.88 6.22
N ASN A 61 -28.25 8.58 6.93
CA ASN A 61 -28.01 9.94 7.44
C ASN A 61 -27.01 9.99 8.59
N GLY A 62 -26.91 8.92 9.39
CA GLY A 62 -26.01 8.85 10.54
C GLY A 62 -24.56 8.53 10.17
N ILE A 63 -24.22 8.47 8.88
CA ILE A 63 -22.87 8.16 8.41
C ILE A 63 -22.36 9.34 7.61
N ASP A 64 -21.23 9.88 8.07
CA ASP A 64 -20.57 11.03 7.44
C ASP A 64 -20.11 10.72 6.01
N SER A 65 -20.11 11.75 5.18
CA SER A 65 -19.64 11.68 3.78
C SER A 65 -18.17 11.24 3.68
N GLU A 66 -17.35 11.52 4.70
CA GLU A 66 -15.95 11.08 4.77
C GLU A 66 -15.86 9.55 4.91
N VAL A 67 -16.68 8.94 5.77
CA VAL A 67 -16.76 7.49 5.93
C VAL A 67 -17.17 6.82 4.62
N LYS A 68 -18.20 7.38 3.96
CA LYS A 68 -18.68 6.88 2.67
C LYS A 68 -17.61 6.99 1.59
N SER A 69 -16.86 8.08 1.57
CA SER A 69 -15.72 8.28 0.66
C SER A 69 -14.61 7.27 0.91
N ALA A 70 -14.24 7.03 2.18
CA ALA A 70 -13.23 6.05 2.55
C ALA A 70 -13.62 4.63 2.14
N VAL A 71 -14.89 4.25 2.32
CA VAL A 71 -15.43 2.95 1.88
C VAL A 71 -15.37 2.81 0.35
N LEU A 72 -15.82 3.82 -0.39
CA LEU A 72 -15.81 3.84 -1.85
C LEU A 72 -14.39 3.73 -2.44
N ASN A 73 -13.42 4.34 -1.77
CA ASN A 73 -12.03 4.43 -2.22
C ASN A 73 -11.07 3.47 -1.50
N SER A 74 -11.57 2.50 -0.73
CA SER A 74 -10.80 1.59 0.12
C SER A 74 -9.65 0.84 -0.56
N HIS A 75 -9.73 0.59 -1.88
CA HIS A 75 -8.67 -0.02 -2.69
C HIS A 75 -7.99 0.96 -3.65
N ARG A 76 -8.10 2.27 -3.40
CA ARG A 76 -7.51 3.35 -4.20
C ARG A 76 -6.47 4.11 -3.41
N THR A 77 -5.44 3.39 -2.96
CA THR A 77 -4.45 3.84 -1.97
C THR A 77 -3.16 4.38 -2.58
N PHE A 78 -3.03 4.32 -3.91
CA PHE A 78 -1.94 4.92 -4.65
C PHE A 78 -2.36 6.27 -5.25
N ARG A 79 -1.52 7.30 -5.14
CA ARG A 79 -1.75 8.63 -5.71
C ARG A 79 -0.80 8.86 -6.88
N GLY A 80 -1.33 9.42 -7.96
CA GLY A 80 -0.57 9.87 -9.11
C GLY A 80 -0.91 9.12 -10.40
N GLU A 81 -0.31 9.60 -11.48
CA GLU A 81 -0.45 9.03 -12.81
C GLU A 81 0.63 7.97 -13.03
N GLY A 82 0.22 6.75 -13.38
CA GLY A 82 1.15 5.66 -13.62
C GLY A 82 0.52 4.28 -13.39
N LEU A 83 1.32 3.26 -13.62
CA LEU A 83 0.94 1.87 -13.36
C LEU A 83 0.72 1.67 -11.86
N ASN A 84 -0.48 1.26 -11.45
CA ASN A 84 -0.83 1.04 -10.05
C ASN A 84 -1.98 0.03 -9.92
N ASN A 85 -2.30 -0.35 -8.68
CA ASN A 85 -3.33 -1.33 -8.34
C ASN A 85 -4.67 -0.72 -7.92
N ASN A 86 -4.91 0.58 -8.13
CA ASN A 86 -6.16 1.19 -7.70
C ASN A 86 -7.37 0.57 -8.42
N TYR A 87 -8.35 0.14 -7.65
CA TYR A 87 -9.65 -0.26 -8.17
C TYR A 87 -10.77 0.14 -7.20
N PRO A 88 -11.99 0.37 -7.71
CA PRO A 88 -12.35 0.71 -9.09
C PRO A 88 -11.56 1.88 -9.68
N THR A 89 -11.39 1.93 -11.00
CA THR A 89 -10.77 3.09 -11.68
C THR A 89 -11.66 4.33 -11.59
N THR A 90 -11.09 5.54 -11.70
CA THR A 90 -11.85 6.81 -11.58
C THR A 90 -12.99 6.88 -12.59
N ASN A 91 -12.71 6.52 -13.84
CA ASN A 91 -13.70 6.49 -14.91
C ASN A 91 -14.82 5.50 -14.61
N MET A 92 -14.50 4.34 -14.03
CA MET A 92 -15.50 3.35 -13.65
C MET A 92 -16.40 3.87 -12.53
N LEU A 93 -15.83 4.50 -11.50
CA LEU A 93 -16.59 5.12 -10.42
C LEU A 93 -17.53 6.20 -10.94
N ILE A 94 -17.01 7.17 -11.70
CA ILE A 94 -17.83 8.27 -12.24
C ILE A 94 -18.97 7.72 -13.08
N ARG A 95 -18.69 6.76 -13.98
CA ARG A 95 -19.70 6.11 -14.82
C ARG A 95 -20.78 5.44 -13.96
N LYS A 96 -20.39 4.58 -13.01
CA LYS A 96 -21.32 3.84 -12.17
C LYS A 96 -22.15 4.74 -11.29
N LEU A 97 -21.52 5.69 -10.61
CA LEU A 97 -22.22 6.67 -9.78
C LEU A 97 -23.20 7.51 -10.59
N THR A 98 -22.85 7.90 -11.82
CA THR A 98 -23.76 8.62 -12.74
C THR A 98 -24.94 7.74 -13.17
N GLU A 99 -24.71 6.45 -13.48
CA GLU A 99 -25.79 5.49 -13.76
C GLU A 99 -26.79 5.41 -12.59
N TYR A 100 -26.28 5.34 -11.35
CA TYR A 100 -27.12 5.33 -10.14
C TYR A 100 -27.87 6.65 -9.94
N LEU A 101 -27.20 7.79 -10.14
CA LEU A 101 -27.81 9.11 -10.05
C LEU A 101 -28.99 9.25 -11.01
N GLN A 102 -28.82 8.83 -12.28
CA GLN A 102 -29.87 8.89 -13.29
C GLN A 102 -31.02 7.92 -13.01
N LYS A 103 -30.69 6.70 -12.53
CA LYS A 103 -31.69 5.68 -12.21
C LYS A 103 -32.64 6.11 -11.09
N TYR A 104 -32.13 6.82 -10.09
CA TYR A 104 -32.89 7.18 -8.88
C TYR A 104 -33.28 8.65 -8.82
N LYS A 105 -33.07 9.45 -9.88
CA LYS A 105 -33.30 10.90 -9.89
C LYS A 105 -34.70 11.33 -9.43
N ASP A 106 -35.71 10.51 -9.69
CA ASP A 106 -37.12 10.80 -9.38
C ASP A 106 -37.57 10.15 -8.05
N ASP A 107 -36.71 9.36 -7.39
CA ASP A 107 -37.01 8.65 -6.14
C ASP A 107 -36.72 9.54 -4.92
N ARG A 108 -37.77 10.13 -4.35
CA ARG A 108 -37.70 10.98 -3.16
C ARG A 108 -37.15 10.27 -1.92
N THR A 109 -37.20 8.93 -1.86
CA THR A 109 -36.65 8.17 -0.71
C THR A 109 -35.13 8.07 -0.75
N LYS A 110 -34.51 8.48 -1.87
CA LYS A 110 -33.07 8.40 -2.15
C LYS A 110 -32.37 9.74 -2.19
N LEU A 111 -33.02 10.84 -1.79
CA LEU A 111 -32.44 12.18 -1.84
C LEU A 111 -31.04 12.26 -1.21
N ILE A 112 -30.87 11.67 -0.02
CA ILE A 112 -29.60 11.62 0.70
C ILE A 112 -28.50 10.92 -0.12
N LEU A 113 -28.84 9.77 -0.70
CA LEU A 113 -27.93 9.03 -1.58
C LEU A 113 -27.57 9.87 -2.82
N LEU A 114 -28.53 10.53 -3.45
CA LEU A 114 -28.29 11.32 -4.66
C LEU A 114 -27.36 12.52 -4.37
N GLU A 115 -27.58 13.22 -3.25
CA GLU A 115 -26.73 14.32 -2.80
C GLU A 115 -25.30 13.84 -2.50
N ASP A 116 -25.16 12.70 -1.83
CA ASP A 116 -23.84 12.12 -1.54
C ASP A 116 -23.13 11.69 -2.83
N ILE A 117 -23.83 11.01 -3.74
CA ILE A 117 -23.30 10.61 -5.05
C ILE A 117 -22.77 11.83 -5.82
N GLN A 118 -23.50 12.94 -5.83
CA GLN A 118 -23.05 14.18 -6.47
C GLN A 118 -21.75 14.71 -5.83
N LYS A 119 -21.64 14.68 -4.50
CA LYS A 119 -20.41 15.04 -3.79
C LYS A 119 -19.25 14.12 -4.16
N GLN A 120 -19.46 12.80 -4.16
CA GLN A 120 -18.41 11.83 -4.53
C GLN A 120 -17.95 12.03 -5.98
N ILE A 121 -18.87 12.25 -6.93
CA ILE A 121 -18.53 12.54 -8.33
C ILE A 121 -17.69 13.82 -8.40
N HIS A 122 -18.08 14.87 -7.69
CA HIS A 122 -17.31 16.12 -7.63
C HIS A 122 -15.89 15.90 -7.11
N HIS A 123 -15.73 15.11 -6.04
CA HIS A 123 -14.41 14.76 -5.50
C HIS A 123 -13.55 13.96 -6.46
N LEU A 124 -14.15 13.02 -7.20
CA LEU A 124 -13.44 12.20 -8.19
C LEU A 124 -13.00 13.01 -9.40
N VAL A 125 -13.84 13.91 -9.92
CA VAL A 125 -13.53 14.77 -11.07
C VAL A 125 -12.42 15.77 -10.73
N ASN A 126 -12.50 16.39 -9.55
CA ASN A 126 -11.53 17.41 -9.13
C ASN A 126 -10.30 16.83 -8.42
N SER A 127 -10.23 15.50 -8.25
CA SER A 127 -9.16 14.82 -7.51
C SER A 127 -8.95 15.39 -6.10
N THR A 128 -10.04 15.74 -5.41
CA THR A 128 -10.01 16.36 -4.07
C THR A 128 -10.27 15.36 -2.92
N TYR A 129 -10.47 14.08 -3.22
CA TYR A 129 -10.57 13.05 -2.18
C TYR A 129 -9.20 12.78 -1.55
N THR A 130 -9.21 12.40 -0.27
CA THR A 130 -8.01 11.97 0.44
C THR A 130 -7.82 10.46 0.28
N ASP A 131 -6.59 10.06 0.00
CA ASP A 131 -6.17 8.65 -0.05
C ASP A 131 -5.60 8.17 1.29
N GLU A 132 -5.52 9.05 2.30
CA GLU A 132 -4.95 8.74 3.60
C GLU A 132 -5.79 7.71 4.37
N ASP A 133 -7.09 7.95 4.57
CA ASP A 133 -7.95 7.02 5.30
C ASP A 133 -8.09 5.68 4.57
N PRO A 134 -8.34 5.64 3.23
CA PRO A 134 -8.24 4.39 2.49
C PRO A 134 -6.89 3.69 2.64
N GLY A 135 -5.79 4.46 2.61
CA GLY A 135 -4.43 3.95 2.78
C GLY A 135 -4.24 3.26 4.12
N ILE A 136 -4.66 3.92 5.22
CA ILE A 136 -4.61 3.40 6.58
C ILE A 136 -5.44 2.12 6.70
N ILE A 137 -6.69 2.14 6.20
CA ILE A 137 -7.59 0.99 6.30
C ILE A 137 -7.03 -0.20 5.51
N SER A 138 -6.57 0.03 4.28
CA SER A 138 -6.07 -1.01 3.39
C SER A 138 -4.78 -1.65 3.93
N ILE A 139 -3.80 -0.85 4.37
CA ILE A 139 -2.54 -1.39 4.89
C ILE A 139 -2.74 -2.14 6.22
N ALA A 140 -3.66 -1.66 7.07
CA ALA A 140 -4.04 -2.36 8.29
C ALA A 140 -4.77 -3.68 7.98
N GLY A 141 -5.67 -3.68 7.00
CA GLY A 141 -6.35 -4.88 6.53
C GLY A 141 -5.41 -5.91 5.92
N GLU A 142 -4.40 -5.48 5.15
CA GLU A 142 -3.36 -6.36 4.61
C GLU A 142 -2.52 -6.98 5.73
N PHE A 143 -2.11 -6.19 6.72
CA PHE A 143 -1.42 -6.72 7.90
C PHE A 143 -2.27 -7.75 8.67
N ALA A 144 -3.54 -7.43 8.94
CA ALA A 144 -4.45 -8.34 9.61
C ALA A 144 -4.63 -9.65 8.82
N SER A 145 -4.74 -9.57 7.49
CA SER A 145 -4.85 -10.75 6.64
C SER A 145 -3.58 -11.59 6.67
N LEU A 146 -2.39 -10.97 6.58
CA LEU A 146 -1.10 -11.67 6.60
C LEU A 146 -0.83 -12.37 7.94
N SER A 147 -1.17 -11.70 9.05
CA SER A 147 -0.94 -12.17 10.42
C SER A 147 -2.06 -13.03 11.00
N SER A 148 -3.09 -13.34 10.22
CA SER A 148 -4.18 -14.26 10.61
C SER A 148 -4.25 -15.47 9.68
N ASP A 149 -4.66 -16.61 10.23
CA ASP A 149 -4.90 -17.82 9.45
C ASP A 149 -5.96 -17.58 8.38
N GLN A 150 -5.65 -18.03 7.16
CA GLN A 150 -6.56 -18.05 6.02
C GLN A 150 -6.80 -19.51 5.63
N GLU A 151 -7.92 -19.79 4.96
CA GLU A 151 -8.25 -21.15 4.49
C GLU A 151 -7.15 -21.76 3.60
N TRP A 152 -6.40 -20.92 2.89
CA TRP A 152 -5.37 -21.31 1.92
C TRP A 152 -3.93 -21.04 2.40
N ARG A 153 -3.75 -20.48 3.60
CA ARG A 153 -2.42 -20.08 4.11
C ARG A 153 -2.43 -19.86 5.62
N GLN A 154 -1.45 -20.43 6.32
CA GLN A 154 -1.22 -20.14 7.73
C GLN A 154 -0.76 -18.69 7.97
N ALA A 155 -1.06 -18.15 9.15
CA ALA A 155 -0.59 -16.84 9.58
C ALA A 155 0.94 -16.74 9.47
N TYR A 156 1.42 -15.62 8.94
CA TYR A 156 2.83 -15.25 9.07
C TYR A 156 3.05 -14.60 10.43
N ASP A 157 4.28 -14.64 10.94
CA ASP A 157 4.64 -13.79 12.06
C ASP A 157 4.55 -12.29 11.67
N ALA A 158 4.48 -11.43 12.68
CA ALA A 158 4.29 -9.99 12.48
C ALA A 158 5.42 -9.35 11.67
N VAL A 159 6.68 -9.73 11.91
CA VAL A 159 7.84 -9.14 11.21
C VAL A 159 7.82 -9.53 9.75
N THR A 160 7.56 -10.81 9.44
CA THR A 160 7.40 -11.29 8.07
C THR A 160 6.23 -10.61 7.36
N SER A 161 5.10 -10.42 8.06
CA SER A 161 3.94 -9.71 7.52
C SER A 161 4.30 -8.28 7.11
N MET A 162 5.05 -7.55 7.94
CA MET A 162 5.53 -6.21 7.60
C MET A 162 6.45 -6.24 6.37
N LYS A 163 7.44 -7.16 6.33
CA LYS A 163 8.35 -7.31 5.18
C LYS A 163 7.58 -7.56 3.87
N LEU A 164 6.57 -8.44 3.90
CA LEU A 164 5.72 -8.72 2.74
C LEU A 164 4.90 -7.50 2.30
N ILE A 165 4.38 -6.69 3.23
CA ILE A 165 3.71 -5.42 2.90
C ILE A 165 4.67 -4.47 2.20
N LEU A 166 5.87 -4.29 2.74
CA LEU A 166 6.89 -3.43 2.14
C LEU A 166 7.21 -3.88 0.72
N ASN A 167 7.46 -5.17 0.52
CA ASN A 167 7.80 -5.77 -0.78
C ASN A 167 6.65 -5.63 -1.81
N ASN A 168 5.40 -5.54 -1.37
CA ASN A 168 4.21 -5.36 -2.24
C ASN A 168 3.74 -3.90 -2.36
N SER A 169 4.45 -2.96 -1.71
CA SER A 169 3.96 -1.59 -1.56
C SER A 169 4.07 -0.72 -2.81
N PHE A 170 5.05 -1.00 -3.69
CA PHE A 170 5.44 -0.10 -4.79
C PHE A 170 4.31 0.33 -5.73
N PHE A 171 3.37 -0.58 -6.03
CA PHE A 171 2.20 -0.32 -6.90
C PHE A 171 0.89 -0.13 -6.13
N SER A 172 0.93 -0.26 -4.80
CA SER A 172 -0.25 -0.39 -3.94
C SER A 172 -0.45 0.83 -3.06
N TYR A 173 0.62 1.41 -2.51
CA TYR A 173 0.52 2.47 -1.51
C TYR A 173 1.37 3.67 -1.86
N ASN A 174 0.94 4.82 -1.37
CA ASN A 174 1.81 6.00 -1.29
C ASN A 174 2.90 5.82 -0.25
N GLU A 175 4.06 6.41 -0.51
CA GLU A 175 5.22 6.35 0.38
C GLU A 175 4.88 6.81 1.81
N LYS A 176 4.07 7.88 1.93
CA LYS A 176 3.62 8.38 3.22
C LYS A 176 2.91 7.30 4.05
N ILE A 177 2.02 6.52 3.44
CA ILE A 177 1.24 5.49 4.14
C ILE A 177 2.15 4.37 4.63
N VAL A 178 3.07 3.91 3.77
CA VAL A 178 4.05 2.88 4.14
C VAL A 178 4.95 3.38 5.27
N ARG A 179 5.51 4.59 5.12
CA ARG A 179 6.37 5.19 6.14
C ARG A 179 5.64 5.35 7.47
N ASP A 180 4.48 5.99 7.47
CA ASP A 180 3.74 6.27 8.71
C ASP A 180 3.33 4.94 9.39
N PHE A 181 2.97 3.91 8.63
CA PHE A 181 2.69 2.58 9.18
C PHE A 181 3.92 1.94 9.82
N PHE A 182 5.07 1.97 9.15
CA PHE A 182 6.31 1.40 9.70
C PHE A 182 6.83 2.18 10.90
N ASP A 183 6.85 3.51 10.82
CA ASP A 183 7.45 4.35 11.85
C ASP A 183 6.58 4.44 13.12
N LEU A 184 5.26 4.30 12.99
CA LEU A 184 4.33 4.45 14.11
C LEU A 184 3.81 3.11 14.65
N MET A 185 3.67 2.09 13.79
CA MET A 185 3.00 0.84 14.15
C MET A 185 3.95 -0.36 14.24
N ALA A 186 5.06 -0.40 13.49
CA ALA A 186 5.88 -1.61 13.37
C ALA A 186 6.31 -2.18 14.73
N LEU A 187 6.87 -1.34 15.63
CA LEU A 187 7.32 -1.79 16.94
C LEU A 187 6.17 -2.35 17.79
N SER A 188 5.02 -1.69 17.77
CA SER A 188 3.84 -2.13 18.54
C SER A 188 3.30 -3.47 18.01
N LEU A 189 3.23 -3.61 16.69
CA LEU A 189 2.72 -4.81 16.04
C LEU A 189 3.70 -5.98 16.06
N CYS A 190 5.01 -5.72 16.14
CA CYS A 190 6.06 -6.73 16.08
C CYS A 190 6.68 -7.06 17.43
N GLU A 191 5.94 -6.89 18.54
CA GLU A 191 6.42 -7.23 19.90
C GLU A 191 7.73 -6.51 20.26
N ASN A 192 7.85 -5.24 19.87
CA ASN A 192 9.05 -4.39 19.99
C ASN A 192 10.27 -4.88 19.19
N ARG A 193 10.08 -5.77 18.21
CA ARG A 193 11.13 -6.15 17.26
C ARG A 193 11.17 -5.16 16.09
N SER A 194 12.38 -4.77 15.69
CA SER A 194 12.58 -3.96 14.50
C SER A 194 12.39 -4.80 13.24
N VAL A 195 11.72 -4.26 12.23
CA VAL A 195 11.46 -4.94 10.96
C VAL A 195 12.67 -4.84 10.05
N LEU A 196 13.32 -3.67 10.04
CA LEU A 196 14.58 -3.41 9.35
C LEU A 196 15.69 -3.27 10.38
N ASN A 197 16.86 -3.82 10.09
CA ASN A 197 18.02 -3.84 10.99
C ASN A 197 19.31 -3.42 10.25
N THR A 198 20.29 -2.95 11.01
CA THR A 198 21.64 -2.72 10.47
C THR A 198 22.20 -4.02 9.90
N GLY A 199 22.74 -3.96 8.69
CA GLY A 199 23.23 -5.12 7.95
C GLY A 199 22.22 -5.73 6.97
N ASP A 200 20.93 -5.39 7.08
CA ASP A 200 19.92 -5.90 6.15
C ASP A 200 20.17 -5.37 4.73
N TYR A 201 19.87 -6.23 3.75
CA TYR A 201 19.86 -5.87 2.33
C TYR A 201 18.48 -5.40 1.91
N ILE A 202 18.43 -4.24 1.26
CA ILE A 202 17.19 -3.64 0.80
C ILE A 202 17.31 -3.17 -0.65
N ILE A 203 16.17 -2.93 -1.27
CA ILE A 203 16.09 -2.24 -2.55
C ILE A 203 15.35 -0.93 -2.36
N VAL A 204 16.02 0.14 -2.80
CA VAL A 204 15.45 1.47 -2.86
C VAL A 204 15.16 1.84 -4.30
N VAL A 205 14.18 2.71 -4.47
CA VAL A 205 13.86 3.29 -5.77
C VAL A 205 14.00 4.79 -5.76
N SER A 206 14.52 5.31 -6.86
CA SER A 206 14.56 6.73 -7.19
C SER A 206 14.03 6.95 -8.60
N MET A 207 13.52 8.15 -8.86
CA MET A 207 13.13 8.58 -10.20
C MET A 207 14.06 9.69 -10.67
N ASP A 208 14.53 9.59 -11.91
CA ASP A 208 15.31 10.66 -12.52
C ASP A 208 14.42 11.72 -13.18
N SER A 209 15.05 12.77 -13.72
CA SER A 209 14.37 13.86 -14.42
C SER A 209 13.58 13.42 -15.66
N GLN A 210 13.86 12.23 -16.21
CA GLN A 210 13.15 11.63 -17.34
C GLN A 210 12.03 10.68 -16.88
N ARG A 211 11.68 10.68 -15.58
CA ARG A 211 10.71 9.77 -14.96
C ARG A 211 11.08 8.29 -15.06
N LYS A 212 12.35 7.96 -15.31
CA LYS A 212 12.81 6.58 -15.30
C LYS A 212 13.07 6.15 -13.87
N VAL A 213 12.50 4.99 -13.51
CA VAL A 213 12.67 4.38 -12.19
C VAL A 213 13.99 3.59 -12.15
N HIS A 214 14.81 3.87 -11.15
CA HIS A 214 16.04 3.14 -10.86
C HIS A 214 15.87 2.31 -9.60
N PHE A 215 16.30 1.06 -9.65
CA PHE A 215 16.27 0.13 -8.52
C PHE A 215 17.71 -0.10 -8.05
N GLU A 216 17.99 0.34 -6.83
CA GLU A 216 19.33 0.31 -6.23
C GLU A 216 19.33 -0.64 -5.05
N THR A 217 20.25 -1.61 -5.06
CA THR A 217 20.47 -2.52 -3.94
C THR A 217 21.41 -1.85 -2.94
N CYS A 218 21.02 -1.82 -1.69
CA CYS A 218 21.75 -1.19 -0.59
C CYS A 218 21.87 -2.12 0.61
N VAL A 219 22.88 -1.89 1.44
CA VAL A 219 22.96 -2.41 2.81
C VAL A 219 22.63 -1.29 3.78
N ILE A 220 21.90 -1.61 4.84
CA ILE A 220 21.63 -0.68 5.93
C ILE A 220 22.88 -0.52 6.80
N LYS A 221 23.40 0.70 6.91
CA LYS A 221 24.54 1.04 7.76
C LYS A 221 24.11 1.45 9.16
N GLU A 222 23.09 2.29 9.25
CA GLU A 222 22.54 2.76 10.52
C GLU A 222 21.02 2.93 10.40
N ILE A 223 20.32 2.61 11.49
CA ILE A 223 18.89 2.85 11.66
C ILE A 223 18.69 3.82 12.82
N TYR A 224 17.84 4.82 12.58
CA TYR A 224 17.43 5.78 13.60
C TYR A 224 16.01 5.46 14.08
N ARG A 225 15.32 6.45 14.66
CA ARG A 225 13.93 6.28 15.11
C ARG A 225 12.97 5.83 14.00
N HIS A 226 13.22 6.26 12.76
CA HIS A 226 12.39 5.97 11.58
C HIS A 226 13.04 4.84 10.77
N GLN A 227 12.42 3.65 10.78
CA GLN A 227 13.00 2.46 10.17
C GLN A 227 13.10 2.59 8.64
N THR A 228 12.17 3.31 8.01
CA THR A 228 12.13 3.45 6.54
C THR A 228 13.01 4.59 6.01
N ARG A 229 13.72 5.33 6.88
CA ARG A 229 14.68 6.39 6.50
C ARG A 229 16.10 6.14 7.05
N PRO A 230 16.71 4.97 6.75
CA PRO A 230 18.03 4.61 7.27
C PRO A 230 19.19 5.33 6.55
N LEU A 231 20.38 5.20 7.11
CA LEU A 231 21.64 5.43 6.40
C LEU A 231 22.00 4.16 5.61
N LEU A 232 22.27 4.33 4.32
CA LEU A 232 22.48 3.24 3.37
C LEU A 232 23.84 3.34 2.70
N GLU A 233 24.42 2.19 2.37
CA GLU A 233 25.55 2.07 1.44
C GLU A 233 25.10 1.29 0.21
N ARG A 234 25.29 1.88 -0.97
CA ARG A 234 24.93 1.26 -2.24
C ARG A 234 25.85 0.11 -2.58
N ILE A 235 25.25 -1.02 -2.95
CA ILE A 235 25.95 -2.22 -3.42
C ILE A 235 25.90 -2.32 -4.95
N GLY A 236 24.79 -1.90 -5.56
CA GLY A 236 24.61 -2.02 -7.01
C GLY A 236 23.23 -1.60 -7.52
N THR A 237 22.92 -2.03 -8.74
CA THR A 237 21.57 -1.95 -9.33
C THR A 237 21.07 -3.32 -9.72
N ILE A 238 19.75 -3.47 -9.77
CA ILE A 238 19.09 -4.72 -10.14
C ILE A 238 17.80 -4.41 -10.89
N ARG A 239 17.29 -5.34 -11.70
CA ARG A 239 16.01 -5.18 -12.41
C ARG A 239 14.90 -5.97 -11.72
N PRO A 240 13.73 -5.36 -11.51
CA PRO A 240 12.57 -6.06 -10.96
C PRO A 240 11.98 -7.02 -12.00
N VAL A 241 11.41 -8.12 -11.52
CA VAL A 241 10.52 -8.99 -12.28
C VAL A 241 9.10 -8.59 -11.96
N ILE A 242 8.43 -7.92 -12.90
CA ILE A 242 7.07 -7.42 -12.72
C ILE A 242 6.08 -8.41 -13.33
N THR A 243 5.06 -8.79 -12.56
CA THR A 243 3.96 -9.63 -13.06
C THR A 243 2.61 -8.97 -12.85
N ASN A 244 1.66 -9.34 -13.71
CA ASN A 244 0.27 -8.89 -13.63
C ASN A 244 -0.67 -10.09 -13.82
N LYS A 245 -1.04 -10.72 -12.71
CA LYS A 245 -2.05 -11.80 -12.66
C LYS A 245 -3.29 -11.28 -11.92
N GLY A 246 -3.83 -10.14 -12.36
CA GLY A 246 -4.95 -9.42 -11.72
C GLY A 246 -4.51 -8.32 -10.76
N LYS A 247 -3.37 -8.49 -10.06
CA LYS A 247 -2.68 -7.44 -9.31
C LYS A 247 -1.26 -7.31 -9.85
N ILE A 248 -0.81 -6.07 -10.06
CA ILE A 248 0.54 -5.76 -10.50
C ILE A 248 1.46 -5.81 -9.28
N LYS A 249 2.52 -6.59 -9.35
CA LYS A 249 3.49 -6.70 -8.26
C LYS A 249 4.90 -6.89 -8.78
N ILE A 250 5.87 -6.58 -7.93
CA ILE A 250 7.24 -7.05 -8.08
C ILE A 250 7.26 -8.46 -7.50
N GLU A 251 7.38 -9.48 -8.35
CA GLU A 251 7.44 -10.88 -7.90
C GLU A 251 8.79 -11.22 -7.28
N GLY A 252 9.82 -10.48 -7.67
CA GLY A 252 11.19 -10.58 -7.18
C GLY A 252 12.11 -9.75 -8.07
N TYR A 253 13.40 -10.06 -8.03
CA TYR A 253 14.41 -9.37 -8.83
C TYR A 253 15.28 -10.37 -9.59
N ASP A 254 15.66 -10.03 -10.82
CA ASP A 254 16.48 -10.88 -11.67
C ASP A 254 17.94 -10.87 -11.18
N PRO A 255 18.47 -11.98 -10.61
CA PRO A 255 19.83 -12.01 -10.07
C PRO A 255 20.90 -11.86 -11.16
N HIS A 256 20.59 -12.17 -12.42
CA HIS A 256 21.52 -12.01 -13.55
C HIS A 256 21.63 -10.56 -14.01
N SER A 257 20.64 -9.74 -13.68
CA SER A 257 20.64 -8.31 -14.00
C SER A 257 21.47 -7.47 -13.02
N PHE A 258 21.93 -8.07 -11.92
CA PHE A 258 22.65 -7.37 -10.87
C PHE A 258 23.97 -6.77 -11.37
N ARG A 259 24.14 -5.46 -11.18
CA ARG A 259 25.36 -4.72 -11.53
C ARG A 259 25.96 -4.09 -10.28
N HIS A 260 27.10 -4.60 -9.86
CA HIS A 260 27.82 -4.10 -8.70
C HIS A 260 28.34 -2.66 -8.91
N ASP A 261 28.21 -1.81 -7.90
CA ASP A 261 28.80 -0.47 -7.86
C ASP A 261 29.97 -0.43 -6.89
N LYS A 262 31.19 -0.29 -7.43
CA LYS A 262 32.43 -0.23 -6.65
C LYS A 262 32.60 1.05 -5.83
N ARG A 263 31.83 2.11 -6.14
CA ARG A 263 31.98 3.41 -5.49
C ARG A 263 31.40 3.45 -4.07
N LYS A 264 30.54 2.49 -3.71
CA LYS A 264 29.89 2.38 -2.39
C LYS A 264 29.32 3.72 -1.90
N ALA A 265 28.53 4.35 -2.76
CA ALA A 265 27.91 5.63 -2.43
C ALA A 265 27.04 5.50 -1.17
N VAL A 266 27.14 6.46 -0.27
CA VAL A 266 26.34 6.50 0.96
C VAL A 266 25.14 7.41 0.76
N PHE A 267 23.96 6.92 1.12
CA PHE A 267 22.71 7.67 1.06
C PHE A 267 22.15 7.82 2.47
N ASN A 268 21.83 9.04 2.88
CA ASN A 268 21.19 9.29 4.16
C ASN A 268 19.72 9.63 3.92
N LEU A 269 18.85 8.62 4.00
CA LEU A 269 17.43 8.83 3.77
C LEU A 269 16.81 9.67 4.88
N ASN A 270 17.43 9.81 6.05
CA ASN A 270 16.93 10.74 7.08
C ASN A 270 16.98 12.21 6.61
N ASN A 271 17.78 12.53 5.59
CA ASN A 271 17.71 13.81 4.90
C ASN A 271 16.41 13.86 4.07
N SER A 272 15.55 14.84 4.36
CA SER A 272 14.26 15.04 3.68
C SER A 272 14.38 15.29 2.17
N MET A 273 15.57 15.70 1.70
CA MET A 273 15.84 15.97 0.29
C MET A 273 16.23 14.71 -0.52
N ASP A 274 16.54 13.58 0.13
CA ASP A 274 16.82 12.34 -0.60
C ASP A 274 15.48 11.75 -1.12
N PRO A 275 15.30 11.61 -2.45
CA PRO A 275 14.05 11.13 -3.03
C PRO A 275 13.92 9.60 -3.00
N ARG A 276 14.92 8.89 -2.47
CA ARG A 276 14.90 7.42 -2.41
C ARG A 276 13.89 6.95 -1.38
N ARG A 277 13.12 5.94 -1.77
CA ARG A 277 12.23 5.21 -0.87
C ARG A 277 12.61 3.74 -0.81
N VAL A 278 12.60 3.18 0.40
CA VAL A 278 12.73 1.74 0.62
C VAL A 278 11.45 1.07 0.16
N ILE A 279 11.56 0.04 -0.67
CA ILE A 279 10.39 -0.67 -1.22
C ILE A 279 10.50 -2.17 -1.14
N TYR A 280 11.64 -2.69 -0.68
CA TYR A 280 11.87 -4.11 -0.66
C TYR A 280 12.96 -4.48 0.34
N VAL A 281 12.77 -5.58 1.06
CA VAL A 281 13.77 -6.22 1.91
C VAL A 281 14.14 -7.55 1.27
N ILE A 282 15.43 -7.76 1.06
CA ILE A 282 15.98 -9.02 0.58
C ILE A 282 16.22 -9.87 1.84
N ASP A 283 15.25 -10.68 2.18
CA ASP A 283 15.27 -11.51 3.38
C ASP A 283 15.81 -12.92 3.06
N PRO A 284 16.73 -13.46 3.88
CA PRO A 284 17.33 -14.77 3.61
C PRO A 284 16.35 -15.94 3.69
N GLU A 285 15.25 -15.83 4.45
CA GLU A 285 14.23 -16.86 4.56
C GLU A 285 13.20 -16.76 3.42
N LEU A 286 12.86 -15.53 3.01
CA LEU A 286 11.90 -15.31 1.92
C LEU A 286 12.51 -15.47 0.53
N GLU A 287 13.77 -15.07 0.34
CA GLU A 287 14.46 -15.06 -0.96
C GLU A 287 15.96 -15.44 -0.84
N PRO A 288 16.29 -16.68 -0.41
CA PRO A 288 17.68 -17.10 -0.14
C PRO A 288 18.62 -16.89 -1.33
N ASN A 289 18.17 -17.21 -2.54
CA ASN A 289 19.00 -17.10 -3.76
C ASN A 289 19.41 -15.66 -4.07
N LEU A 290 18.50 -14.70 -3.89
CA LEU A 290 18.80 -13.28 -4.13
C LEU A 290 19.70 -12.75 -3.02
N PHE A 291 19.42 -13.13 -1.77
CA PHE A 291 20.22 -12.78 -0.60
C PHE A 291 21.68 -13.20 -0.78
N GLU A 292 21.94 -14.48 -1.07
CA GLU A 292 23.29 -15.00 -1.25
C GLU A 292 24.05 -14.27 -2.36
N LYS A 293 23.38 -13.96 -3.47
CA LYS A 293 24.00 -13.25 -4.59
C LYS A 293 24.45 -11.83 -4.21
N VAL A 294 23.61 -11.12 -3.46
CA VAL A 294 23.90 -9.76 -2.99
C VAL A 294 24.97 -9.79 -1.90
N ASP A 295 24.88 -10.71 -0.95
CA ASP A 295 25.86 -10.89 0.14
C ASP A 295 27.26 -11.20 -0.40
N GLN A 296 27.37 -12.16 -1.34
CA GLN A 296 28.64 -12.48 -2.00
C GLN A 296 29.25 -11.27 -2.71
N SER A 297 28.41 -10.48 -3.40
CA SER A 297 28.86 -9.26 -4.09
C SER A 297 29.32 -8.18 -3.11
N TYR A 298 28.65 -8.07 -1.96
CA TYR A 298 29.02 -7.13 -0.91
C TYR A 298 30.33 -7.54 -0.21
N ARG A 299 30.42 -8.77 0.28
CA ARG A 299 31.61 -9.29 0.99
C ARG A 299 32.83 -9.42 0.08
N GLY A 300 32.65 -9.78 -1.18
CA GLY A 300 33.73 -9.82 -2.18
C GLY A 300 34.39 -8.46 -2.45
N SER A 301 33.78 -7.37 -1.96
CA SER A 301 34.30 -5.99 -2.04
C SER A 301 34.84 -5.45 -0.70
N ALA A 302 34.85 -6.26 0.37
CA ALA A 302 35.47 -5.89 1.63
C ALA A 302 37.02 -5.95 1.48
N PRO A 303 37.78 -4.97 1.99
CA PRO A 303 39.23 -5.06 2.00
C PRO A 303 39.67 -6.31 2.77
N ARG A 304 40.65 -7.06 2.22
CA ARG A 304 41.20 -8.33 2.76
C ARG A 304 41.85 -8.23 4.17
N SER A 305 41.63 -7.16 4.92
CA SER A 305 42.32 -6.90 6.20
C SER A 305 41.52 -7.27 7.45
N VAL A 306 40.42 -8.02 7.33
CA VAL A 306 39.74 -8.60 8.50
C VAL A 306 39.23 -9.99 8.13
N ALA A 307 40.16 -10.94 8.12
CA ALA A 307 39.93 -12.38 8.18
C ALA A 307 40.81 -12.93 9.30
#